data_AF-A0A2X0VCK5-F1
#
_entry.id   AF-A0A2X0VCK5-F1
#
_cell.length_a   1.000
_cell.length_b   1.000
_cell.length_c   1.000
_cell.angle_alpha   90.00
_cell.angle_beta   90.00
_cell.angle_gamma   90.00
#
_symmetry.space_group_name_H-M   'P 1'
#
loop_
_entity.id
_entity.type
_entity.pdbx_description
1 polymer ?
#
loop_
_entity_poly.entity_id
_entity_poly.type
_entity_poly.pdbx_seq_one_letter_code
_entity_poly.pdbx_strand_id
1 'polypeptide(L)'
;MTSIIEYVRDAQVPLRADLFPADALALSCLIYVDFQALPGPRSPGGCLLREAAQASSVSRLYRYSMASHGDRPLLEAAGASARFSGVRVCDAVSRTTSRPLAQFGAATFVDEAGTSYVVFRGTDTSAVGWAEDARFGLDFPTDSQRWAANYLTYAASRAEGPLIVVGHSKGANLALYAAAATTPPALKHVYAFDPVGSPASVIDDGFFLGIDERVRIYVTAGSWVSPLLPLPAPATVVTSSWPGPLSHNPYAWRSQGSSLAPDHRPRSRSGLILRDILAAVLRARPTRIDNN
;
A
#
# COMPACT_ATOMS: atom_id res chain seq x y z
N MET A 1 -3.77 9.99 -20.85
CA MET A 1 -3.75 9.24 -19.58
C MET A 1 -3.05 7.92 -19.84
N THR A 2 -2.12 7.53 -18.98
CA THR A 2 -1.33 6.30 -19.16
C THR A 2 -1.63 5.32 -18.03
N SER A 3 -1.38 4.04 -18.27
CA SER A 3 -1.32 3.01 -17.23
C SER A 3 -0.08 3.21 -16.37
N ILE A 4 -0.06 2.57 -15.20
CA ILE A 4 1.10 2.67 -14.30
C ILE A 4 2.38 2.06 -14.90
N ILE A 5 2.27 1.02 -15.71
CA ILE A 5 3.42 0.39 -16.38
C ILE A 5 4.00 1.32 -17.46
N GLU A 6 3.12 1.96 -18.24
CA GLU A 6 3.53 2.98 -19.23
C GLU A 6 4.19 4.17 -18.53
N TYR A 7 3.61 4.67 -17.43
CA TYR A 7 4.21 5.72 -16.62
C TYR A 7 5.63 5.36 -16.16
N VAL A 8 5.81 4.17 -15.57
CA VAL A 8 7.12 3.71 -15.10
C VAL A 8 8.13 3.62 -16.25
N ARG A 9 7.70 3.10 -17.41
CA ARG A 9 8.57 2.97 -18.59
C ARG A 9 9.03 4.32 -19.12
N ASP A 10 8.13 5.30 -19.16
CA ASP A 10 8.37 6.60 -19.78
C ASP A 10 9.04 7.60 -18.83
N ALA A 11 9.07 7.34 -17.52
CA ALA A 11 9.65 8.24 -16.53
C ALA A 11 11.19 8.31 -16.64
N GLN A 12 11.70 9.43 -17.18
CA GLN A 12 13.12 9.63 -17.52
C GLN A 12 13.99 10.24 -16.41
N VAL A 13 13.40 10.80 -15.37
CA VAL A 13 14.15 11.50 -14.31
C VAL A 13 14.30 10.58 -13.10
N PRO A 14 15.51 10.28 -12.59
CA PRO A 14 15.70 9.44 -11.40
C PRO A 14 14.86 9.88 -10.20
N LEU A 15 14.34 8.93 -9.43
CA LEU A 15 13.69 9.22 -8.15
C LEU A 15 14.72 9.76 -7.17
N ARG A 16 14.52 10.99 -6.70
CA ARG A 16 15.38 11.71 -5.75
C ARG A 16 14.53 12.61 -4.87
N ALA A 17 14.05 12.09 -3.75
CA ALA A 17 13.24 12.74 -2.71
C ALA A 17 11.83 13.21 -3.10
N ASP A 18 11.61 13.77 -4.30
CA ASP A 18 10.28 14.21 -4.74
C ASP A 18 9.47 13.03 -5.29
N LEU A 19 8.67 12.42 -4.41
CA LEU A 19 7.75 11.34 -4.78
C LEU A 19 6.42 11.91 -5.29
N PHE A 20 6.08 11.60 -6.53
CA PHE A 20 4.78 11.96 -7.07
C PHE A 20 3.71 10.89 -6.78
N PRO A 21 2.41 11.23 -6.82
CA PRO A 21 1.34 10.24 -6.62
C PRO A 21 1.42 9.02 -7.54
N ALA A 22 1.85 9.20 -8.80
CA ALA A 22 2.06 8.08 -9.72
C ALA A 22 3.26 7.21 -9.30
N ASP A 23 4.34 7.79 -8.74
CA ASP A 23 5.45 6.99 -8.21
C ASP A 23 5.02 6.15 -7.00
N ALA A 24 4.27 6.77 -6.08
CA ALA A 24 3.71 6.08 -4.93
C ALA A 24 2.78 4.93 -5.36
N LEU A 25 1.93 5.15 -6.37
CA LEU A 25 1.09 4.09 -6.92
C LEU A 25 1.95 2.95 -7.51
N ALA A 26 3.02 3.27 -8.26
CA ALA A 26 3.94 2.27 -8.81
C ALA A 26 4.60 1.44 -7.71
N LEU A 27 5.07 2.07 -6.63
CA LEU A 27 5.63 1.38 -5.46
C LEU A 27 4.59 0.46 -4.79
N SER A 28 3.35 0.95 -4.64
CA SER A 28 2.24 0.16 -4.08
C SER A 28 1.85 -1.06 -4.95
N CYS A 29 2.14 -1.02 -6.26
CA CYS A 29 2.01 -2.16 -7.15
C CYS A 29 3.23 -3.08 -7.08
N LEU A 30 4.45 -2.52 -7.06
CA LEU A 30 5.70 -3.29 -7.02
C LEU A 30 5.80 -4.20 -5.80
N ILE A 31 5.27 -3.78 -4.65
CA ILE A 31 5.33 -4.59 -3.41
C ILE A 31 4.54 -5.91 -3.49
N TYR A 32 3.69 -6.10 -4.51
CA TYR A 32 3.08 -7.41 -4.78
C TYR A 32 4.07 -8.45 -5.30
N VAL A 33 5.19 -8.00 -5.88
CA VAL A 33 6.36 -8.87 -6.13
C VAL A 33 6.95 -9.29 -4.79
N ASP A 34 7.10 -10.60 -4.60
CA ASP A 34 7.66 -11.16 -3.38
C ASP A 34 9.18 -11.06 -3.36
N PHE A 35 9.68 -9.85 -3.10
CA PHE A 35 11.12 -9.56 -3.00
C PHE A 35 11.85 -10.40 -1.95
N GLN A 36 11.15 -10.93 -0.94
CA GLN A 36 11.72 -11.85 0.03
C GLN A 36 12.24 -13.16 -0.63
N ALA A 37 11.79 -13.49 -1.83
CA ALA A 37 12.31 -14.64 -2.58
C ALA A 37 13.79 -14.50 -2.98
N LEU A 38 14.33 -13.27 -2.98
CA LEU A 38 15.71 -12.98 -3.38
C LEU A 38 16.60 -12.70 -2.15
N PRO A 39 17.89 -13.07 -2.17
CA PRO A 39 18.80 -12.81 -1.05
C PRO A 39 19.10 -11.32 -0.84
N GLY A 40 19.31 -10.55 -1.92
CA GLY A 40 19.60 -9.12 -1.86
C GLY A 40 18.52 -8.32 -1.12
N PRO A 41 17.26 -8.32 -1.60
CA PRO A 41 16.18 -7.58 -0.97
C PRO A 41 15.85 -8.01 0.46
N ARG A 42 16.13 -9.24 0.87
CA ARG A 42 15.97 -9.69 2.27
C ARG A 42 16.95 -9.03 3.24
N SER A 43 18.09 -8.56 2.74
CA SER A 43 19.16 -8.03 3.57
C SER A 43 19.00 -6.53 3.80
N PRO A 44 19.61 -5.99 4.87
CA PRO A 44 19.65 -4.55 5.10
C PRO A 44 20.44 -3.78 4.04
N GLY A 45 21.37 -4.45 3.33
CA GLY A 45 22.12 -3.88 2.21
C GLY A 45 21.34 -3.86 0.88
N GLY A 46 20.23 -4.60 0.81
CA GLY A 46 19.34 -4.63 -0.34
C GLY A 46 20.01 -5.03 -1.67
N CYS A 47 19.27 -4.82 -2.75
CA CYS A 47 19.80 -4.74 -4.11
C CYS A 47 19.04 -3.67 -4.91
N LEU A 48 19.59 -3.23 -6.03
CA LEU A 48 18.93 -2.28 -6.89
C LEU A 48 17.76 -2.93 -7.64
N LEU A 49 16.73 -2.16 -7.98
CA LEU A 49 15.58 -2.67 -8.72
C LEU A 49 15.97 -3.23 -10.09
N ARG A 50 16.98 -2.65 -10.76
CA ARG A 50 17.55 -3.23 -11.98
C ARG A 50 18.13 -4.63 -11.77
N GLU A 51 18.72 -4.90 -10.62
CA GLU A 51 19.29 -6.21 -10.28
C GLU A 51 18.17 -7.21 -9.93
N ALA A 52 17.16 -6.77 -9.17
CA ALA A 52 15.98 -7.58 -8.90
C ALA A 52 15.22 -7.93 -10.19
N ALA A 53 15.14 -7.01 -11.16
CA ALA A 53 14.49 -7.22 -12.45
C ALA A 53 15.22 -8.22 -13.35
N GLN A 54 16.54 -8.39 -13.21
CA GLN A 54 17.27 -9.46 -13.90
C GLN A 54 16.80 -10.86 -13.46
N ALA A 55 16.26 -10.97 -12.24
CA ALA A 55 15.64 -12.19 -11.73
C ALA A 55 14.14 -12.30 -12.07
N SER A 56 13.59 -11.46 -12.95
CA SER A 56 12.16 -11.43 -13.29
C SER A 56 11.60 -12.74 -13.85
N SER A 57 12.45 -13.66 -14.32
CA SER A 57 12.05 -15.01 -14.73
C SER A 57 11.82 -15.98 -13.56
N VAL A 58 12.25 -15.64 -12.34
CA VAL A 58 12.09 -16.46 -11.15
C VAL A 58 10.62 -16.47 -10.71
N SER A 59 9.95 -17.61 -10.91
CA SER A 59 8.52 -17.77 -10.61
C SER A 59 8.14 -17.46 -9.16
N ARG A 60 9.06 -17.69 -8.20
CA ARG A 60 8.83 -17.45 -6.78
C ARG A 60 8.56 -15.98 -6.46
N LEU A 61 9.02 -15.04 -7.29
CA LEU A 61 8.71 -13.60 -7.17
C LEU A 61 7.22 -13.31 -7.31
N TYR A 62 6.46 -14.20 -7.94
CA TYR A 62 5.03 -13.99 -8.25
C TYR A 62 4.13 -15.02 -7.57
N ARG A 63 4.63 -15.74 -6.55
CA ARG A 63 3.86 -16.78 -5.86
C ARG A 63 2.58 -16.28 -5.17
N TYR A 64 2.50 -14.97 -4.95
CA TYR A 64 1.39 -14.28 -4.29
C TYR A 64 0.66 -13.30 -5.22
N SER A 65 1.08 -13.22 -6.48
CA SER A 65 0.51 -12.29 -7.47
C SER A 65 -0.93 -12.65 -7.81
N MET A 66 -1.77 -11.62 -7.94
CA MET A 66 -3.12 -11.80 -8.48
C MET A 66 -3.05 -11.94 -10.00
N ALA A 67 -3.93 -12.76 -10.60
CA ALA A 67 -3.95 -12.96 -12.05
C ALA A 67 -4.25 -11.67 -12.84
N SER A 68 -4.93 -10.70 -12.20
CA SER A 68 -5.25 -9.39 -12.75
C SER A 68 -4.09 -8.38 -12.68
N HIS A 69 -2.97 -8.73 -12.04
CA HIS A 69 -1.83 -7.85 -11.87
C HIS A 69 -0.80 -8.00 -12.99
N GLY A 70 -0.15 -6.88 -13.30
CA GLY A 70 1.02 -6.82 -14.18
C GLY A 70 2.35 -6.84 -13.44
N ASP A 71 2.48 -7.62 -12.36
CA ASP A 71 3.64 -7.58 -11.44
C ASP A 71 4.98 -7.82 -12.14
N ARG A 72 5.06 -8.83 -13.01
CA ARG A 72 6.28 -9.10 -13.80
C ARG A 72 6.60 -7.98 -14.80
N PRO A 73 5.68 -7.58 -15.71
CA PRO A 73 5.91 -6.44 -16.59
C PRO A 73 6.29 -5.16 -15.86
N LEU A 74 5.72 -4.91 -14.67
CA LEU A 74 6.05 -3.75 -13.86
C LEU A 74 7.47 -3.83 -13.28
N LEU A 75 7.88 -5.00 -12.76
CA LEU A 75 9.25 -5.20 -12.29
C LEU A 75 10.26 -4.99 -13.42
N GLU A 76 9.99 -5.57 -14.59
CA GLU A 76 10.83 -5.40 -15.79
C GLU A 76 10.90 -3.93 -16.22
N ALA A 77 9.76 -3.23 -16.26
CA ALA A 77 9.72 -1.80 -16.58
C ALA A 77 10.47 -0.95 -15.54
N ALA A 78 10.29 -1.22 -14.24
CA ALA A 78 10.96 -0.50 -13.18
C ALA A 78 12.49 -0.68 -13.26
N GLY A 79 12.96 -1.91 -13.49
CA GLY A 79 14.38 -2.20 -13.66
C GLY A 79 15.03 -1.57 -14.88
N ALA A 80 14.26 -1.31 -15.94
CA ALA A 80 14.72 -0.64 -17.16
C ALA A 80 14.55 0.90 -17.14
N SER A 81 13.68 1.44 -16.27
CA SER A 81 13.38 2.86 -16.22
C SER A 81 14.48 3.70 -15.58
N ALA A 82 14.69 4.92 -16.06
CA ALA A 82 15.59 5.86 -15.38
C ALA A 82 15.05 6.26 -13.99
N ARG A 83 13.73 6.34 -13.82
CA ARG A 83 13.08 6.70 -12.56
C ARG A 83 13.36 5.71 -11.42
N PHE A 84 13.22 4.41 -11.66
CA PHE A 84 13.22 3.39 -10.60
C PHE A 84 14.43 2.45 -10.61
N SER A 85 15.17 2.31 -11.71
CA SER A 85 16.23 1.29 -11.82
C SER A 85 17.32 1.41 -10.76
N GLY A 86 17.63 2.63 -10.30
CA GLY A 86 18.59 2.94 -9.24
C GLY A 86 18.04 2.88 -7.82
N VAL A 87 16.73 2.65 -7.64
CA VAL A 87 16.13 2.50 -6.31
C VAL A 87 16.54 1.16 -5.73
N ARG A 88 17.02 1.15 -4.50
CA ARG A 88 17.38 -0.05 -3.75
C ARG A 88 16.16 -0.61 -3.05
N VAL A 89 15.90 -1.90 -3.15
CA VAL A 89 14.93 -2.62 -2.32
C VAL A 89 15.67 -3.40 -1.24
N CYS A 90 15.27 -3.24 0.02
CA CYS A 90 15.90 -3.83 1.19
C CYS A 90 14.87 -4.26 2.23
N ASP A 91 15.33 -5.07 3.19
CA ASP A 91 14.55 -5.55 4.33
C ASP A 91 13.17 -6.13 3.95
N ALA A 92 13.09 -6.82 2.81
CA ALA A 92 11.87 -7.41 2.29
C ALA A 92 11.42 -8.60 3.14
N VAL A 93 10.16 -8.59 3.55
CA VAL A 93 9.54 -9.60 4.40
C VAL A 93 8.16 -9.98 3.87
N SER A 94 7.88 -11.28 3.83
CA SER A 94 6.54 -11.85 3.70
C SER A 94 6.32 -12.83 4.85
N ARG A 95 5.19 -12.71 5.54
CA ARG A 95 4.81 -13.56 6.67
C ARG A 95 3.34 -13.89 6.57
N THR A 96 3.01 -15.17 6.68
CA THR A 96 1.63 -15.66 6.72
C THR A 96 1.52 -16.69 7.83
N THR A 97 0.59 -16.49 8.76
CA THR A 97 0.35 -17.38 9.90
C THR A 97 -1.15 -17.64 10.04
N SER A 98 -1.51 -18.85 10.48
CA SER A 98 -2.91 -19.20 10.79
C SER A 98 -3.26 -18.95 12.27
N ARG A 99 -2.24 -18.89 13.16
CA ARG A 99 -2.35 -18.54 14.57
C ARG A 99 -1.10 -17.74 15.00
N PRO A 100 -1.19 -16.42 15.21
CA PRO A 100 -2.35 -15.57 14.92
C PRO A 100 -2.77 -15.61 13.44
N LEU A 101 -4.03 -15.29 13.14
CA LEU A 101 -4.53 -15.25 11.76
C LEU A 101 -4.07 -13.95 11.10
N ALA A 102 -2.94 -14.00 10.39
CA ALA A 102 -2.36 -12.79 9.80
C ALA A 102 -1.56 -13.07 8.53
N GLN A 103 -1.70 -12.16 7.57
CA GLN A 103 -0.86 -12.05 6.38
C GLN A 103 -0.23 -10.66 6.34
N PHE A 104 1.08 -10.63 6.12
CA PHE A 104 1.87 -9.42 6.12
C PHE A 104 2.96 -9.47 5.04
N GLY A 105 3.19 -8.34 4.39
CA GLY A 105 4.27 -8.15 3.44
C GLY A 105 4.75 -6.71 3.49
N ALA A 106 6.06 -6.50 3.50
CA ALA A 106 6.66 -5.16 3.48
C ALA A 106 8.06 -5.19 2.85
N ALA A 107 8.48 -4.05 2.31
CA ALA A 107 9.85 -3.80 1.91
C ALA A 107 10.14 -2.30 2.04
N THR A 108 11.41 -1.95 2.22
CA THR A 108 11.86 -0.57 2.20
C THR A 108 12.59 -0.33 0.89
N PHE A 109 12.15 0.68 0.16
CA PHE A 109 12.81 1.15 -1.04
C PHE A 109 13.61 2.41 -0.69
N VAL A 110 14.84 2.54 -1.17
CA VAL A 110 15.71 3.68 -0.87
C VAL A 110 16.23 4.25 -2.17
N ASP A 111 16.00 5.54 -2.40
CA ASP A 111 16.52 6.21 -3.59
C ASP A 111 17.97 6.70 -3.41
N GLU A 112 18.55 7.25 -4.48
CA GLU A 112 19.91 7.78 -4.47
C GLU A 112 20.10 8.98 -3.54
N ALA A 113 19.01 9.67 -3.17
CA ALA A 113 19.03 10.79 -2.24
C ALA A 113 18.88 10.35 -0.77
N GLY A 114 18.79 9.05 -0.50
CA GLY A 114 18.61 8.50 0.84
C GLY A 114 17.18 8.58 1.38
N THR A 115 16.21 8.93 0.53
CA THR A 115 14.79 8.91 0.93
C THR A 115 14.31 7.47 1.00
N SER A 116 13.67 7.12 2.12
CA SER A 116 13.14 5.79 2.39
C SER A 116 11.64 5.73 2.12
N TYR A 117 11.21 4.76 1.32
CA TYR A 117 9.83 4.46 1.03
C TYR A 117 9.47 3.11 1.65
N VAL A 118 8.79 3.15 2.78
CA VAL A 118 8.27 1.96 3.46
C VAL A 118 6.97 1.56 2.80
N VAL A 119 6.95 0.41 2.13
CA VAL A 119 5.79 -0.02 1.34
C VAL A 119 5.21 -1.29 1.93
N PHE A 120 3.91 -1.26 2.24
CA PHE A 120 3.17 -2.41 2.77
C PHE A 120 2.33 -3.06 1.67
N ARG A 121 2.44 -4.39 1.56
CA ARG A 121 1.66 -5.19 0.62
C ARG A 121 0.21 -5.30 1.08
N GLY A 122 -0.72 -5.14 0.15
CA GLY A 122 -2.11 -5.50 0.36
C GLY A 122 -2.36 -7.01 0.39
N THR A 123 -3.63 -7.37 0.37
CA THR A 123 -4.07 -8.77 0.37
C THR A 123 -3.55 -9.49 -0.86
N ASP A 124 -2.94 -10.65 -0.64
CA ASP A 124 -2.51 -11.54 -1.71
C ASP A 124 -3.54 -12.65 -1.98
N THR A 125 -3.18 -13.63 -2.80
CA THR A 125 -4.06 -14.77 -3.13
C THR A 125 -4.26 -15.75 -1.97
N SER A 126 -3.66 -15.53 -0.79
CA SER A 126 -3.79 -16.44 0.34
C SER A 126 -5.16 -16.36 1.02
N ALA A 127 -5.74 -17.51 1.37
CA ALA A 127 -6.98 -17.57 2.14
C ALA A 127 -6.85 -16.88 3.51
N VAL A 128 -5.64 -16.88 4.10
CA VAL A 128 -5.35 -16.17 5.36
C VAL A 128 -5.50 -14.66 5.19
N GLY A 129 -5.02 -14.09 4.08
CA GLY A 129 -5.17 -12.68 3.78
C GLY A 129 -6.64 -12.25 3.74
N TRP A 130 -7.45 -12.96 2.96
CA TRP A 130 -8.89 -12.71 2.87
C TRP A 130 -9.62 -12.94 4.20
N ALA A 131 -9.21 -13.93 5.00
CA ALA A 131 -9.80 -14.20 6.30
C ALA A 131 -9.44 -13.12 7.35
N GLU A 132 -8.25 -12.53 7.26
CA GLU A 132 -7.87 -11.38 8.08
C GLU A 132 -8.59 -10.10 7.64
N ASP A 133 -8.81 -9.89 6.34
CA ASP A 133 -9.55 -8.72 5.84
C ASP A 133 -10.96 -8.61 6.46
N ALA A 134 -11.62 -9.75 6.65
CA ALA A 134 -12.92 -9.83 7.32
C ALA A 134 -12.88 -9.38 8.81
N ARG A 135 -11.69 -9.24 9.40
CA ARG A 135 -11.50 -8.82 10.80
C ARG A 135 -11.18 -7.34 10.99
N PHE A 136 -10.85 -6.57 9.94
CA PHE A 136 -10.48 -5.15 10.11
C PHE A 136 -11.58 -4.29 10.76
N GLY A 137 -12.86 -4.68 10.60
CA GLY A 137 -13.97 -4.04 11.31
C GLY A 137 -14.22 -4.59 12.72
N LEU A 138 -13.66 -5.75 13.06
CA LEU A 138 -13.96 -6.52 14.27
C LEU A 138 -12.88 -6.44 15.34
N ASP A 139 -11.62 -6.37 14.95
CA ASP A 139 -10.46 -6.37 15.85
C ASP A 139 -9.56 -5.18 15.50
N PHE A 140 -9.18 -4.35 16.48
CA PHE A 140 -8.22 -3.26 16.32
C PHE A 140 -7.30 -3.10 17.54
N PRO A 141 -5.97 -3.02 17.37
CA PRO A 141 -5.27 -3.29 16.13
C PRO A 141 -5.19 -4.79 15.83
N THR A 142 -5.18 -5.15 14.54
CA THR A 142 -4.87 -6.50 14.08
C THR A 142 -3.39 -6.85 14.27
N ASP A 143 -3.04 -8.13 14.21
CA ASP A 143 -1.63 -8.56 14.26
C ASP A 143 -0.80 -7.97 13.12
N SER A 144 -1.33 -7.92 11.89
CA SER A 144 -0.63 -7.29 10.76
C SER A 144 -0.42 -5.79 10.95
N GLN A 145 -1.37 -5.08 11.58
CA GLN A 145 -1.21 -3.67 11.97
C GLN A 145 -0.06 -3.51 12.96
N ARG A 146 0.00 -4.33 14.02
CA ARG A 146 1.11 -4.32 14.97
C ARG A 146 2.45 -4.62 14.30
N TRP A 147 2.50 -5.59 13.39
CA TRP A 147 3.71 -5.89 12.63
C TRP A 147 4.12 -4.75 11.68
N ALA A 148 3.16 -4.02 11.10
CA ALA A 148 3.42 -2.85 10.28
C ALA A 148 4.06 -1.72 11.10
N ALA A 149 3.54 -1.44 12.30
CA ALA A 149 4.14 -0.47 13.21
C ALA A 149 5.58 -0.86 13.59
N ASN A 150 5.82 -2.13 13.94
CA ASN A 150 7.17 -2.62 14.24
C ASN A 150 8.12 -2.49 13.05
N TYR A 151 7.66 -2.82 11.84
CA TYR A 151 8.45 -2.67 10.62
C TYR A 151 8.79 -1.21 10.35
N LEU A 152 7.83 -0.30 10.50
CA LEU A 152 8.04 1.13 10.30
C LEU A 152 9.01 1.71 11.34
N THR A 153 8.89 1.33 12.60
CA THR A 153 9.87 1.72 13.64
C THR A 153 11.27 1.23 13.29
N TYR A 154 11.41 -0.01 12.83
CA TYR A 154 12.69 -0.56 12.36
C TYR A 154 13.25 0.25 11.18
N ALA A 155 12.45 0.48 10.14
CA ALA A 155 12.87 1.23 8.96
C ALA A 155 13.25 2.68 9.31
N ALA A 156 12.46 3.33 10.18
CA ALA A 156 12.75 4.69 10.66
C ALA A 156 14.05 4.77 11.46
N SER A 157 14.39 3.75 12.25
CA SER A 157 15.66 3.72 12.99
C SER A 157 16.91 3.60 12.09
N ARG A 158 16.71 3.18 10.83
CA ARG A 158 17.77 3.03 9.82
C ARG A 158 17.75 4.11 8.75
N ALA A 159 16.71 4.94 8.72
CA ALA A 159 16.55 5.97 7.70
C ALA A 159 17.56 7.10 7.93
N GLU A 160 18.38 7.38 6.92
CA GLU A 160 19.33 8.50 6.93
C GLU A 160 18.69 9.81 6.42
N GLY A 161 17.52 9.71 5.79
CA GLY A 161 16.81 10.80 5.14
C GLY A 161 15.30 10.81 5.41
N PRO A 162 14.54 11.53 4.58
CA PRO A 162 13.08 11.57 4.69
C PRO A 162 12.46 10.18 4.56
N LEU A 163 11.34 9.98 5.25
CA LEU A 163 10.61 8.73 5.23
C LEU A 163 9.18 8.93 4.70
N ILE A 164 8.79 8.09 3.76
CA ILE A 164 7.45 8.08 3.15
C ILE A 164 6.87 6.68 3.31
N VAL A 165 5.60 6.59 3.69
CA VAL A 165 4.90 5.31 3.86
C VAL A 165 3.87 5.17 2.75
N VAL A 166 3.80 3.97 2.16
CA VAL A 166 2.95 3.72 1.00
C VAL A 166 2.23 2.39 1.16
N GLY A 167 0.99 2.30 0.69
CA GLY A 167 0.29 1.03 0.59
C GLY A 167 -0.94 1.08 -0.30
N HIS A 168 -1.42 -0.09 -0.69
CA HIS A 168 -2.67 -0.30 -1.43
C HIS A 168 -3.58 -1.29 -0.70
N SER A 169 -4.91 -1.08 -0.74
CA SER A 169 -5.91 -1.97 -0.13
C SER A 169 -5.65 -2.17 1.37
N LYS A 170 -5.58 -3.40 1.85
CA LYS A 170 -5.08 -3.74 3.20
C LYS A 170 -3.74 -3.06 3.53
N GLY A 171 -2.80 -3.02 2.59
CA GLY A 171 -1.49 -2.41 2.78
C GLY A 171 -1.58 -0.90 3.03
N ALA A 172 -2.59 -0.23 2.45
CA ALA A 172 -2.85 1.18 2.73
C ALA A 172 -3.43 1.39 4.14
N ASN A 173 -4.23 0.44 4.67
CA ASN A 173 -4.61 0.45 6.07
C ASN A 173 -3.38 0.29 6.98
N LEU A 174 -2.52 -0.69 6.69
CA LEU A 174 -1.27 -0.92 7.43
C LEU A 174 -0.38 0.32 7.43
N ALA A 175 -0.28 1.01 6.30
CA ALA A 175 0.46 2.27 6.16
C ALA A 175 -0.10 3.37 7.08
N LEU A 176 -1.41 3.60 7.06
CA LEU A 176 -2.08 4.58 7.91
C LEU A 176 -1.91 4.25 9.40
N TYR A 177 -2.18 2.99 9.78
CA TYR A 177 -2.02 2.53 11.16
C TYR A 177 -0.60 2.69 11.66
N ALA A 178 0.39 2.17 10.92
CA ALA A 178 1.78 2.21 11.33
C ALA A 178 2.27 3.65 11.49
N ALA A 179 1.92 4.51 10.55
CA ALA A 179 2.30 5.92 10.59
C ALA A 179 1.71 6.65 11.80
N ALA A 180 0.43 6.42 12.12
CA ALA A 180 -0.20 7.02 13.30
C ALA A 180 0.38 6.45 14.61
N ALA A 181 0.53 5.13 14.70
CA ALA A 181 1.03 4.45 15.89
C ALA A 181 2.48 4.82 16.26
N THR A 182 3.31 5.15 15.26
CA THR A 182 4.75 5.39 15.46
C THR A 182 5.16 6.84 15.27
N THR A 183 4.39 7.63 14.49
CA THR A 183 4.64 9.02 14.08
C THR A 183 6.13 9.39 14.00
N PRO A 184 6.93 8.73 13.14
CA PRO A 184 8.37 8.95 13.13
C PRO A 184 8.70 10.41 12.77
N PRO A 185 9.70 11.05 13.42
CA PRO A 185 10.06 12.44 13.11
C PRO A 185 10.44 12.68 11.64
N ALA A 186 11.01 11.67 10.98
CA ALA A 186 11.38 11.72 9.57
C ALA A 186 10.19 11.55 8.59
N LEU A 187 9.00 11.22 9.08
CA LEU A 187 7.82 10.98 8.25
C LEU A 187 7.39 12.26 7.51
N LYS A 188 7.38 12.20 6.18
CA LYS A 188 6.90 13.29 5.31
C LYS A 188 5.47 13.07 4.85
N HIS A 189 5.19 11.90 4.27
CA HIS A 189 3.90 11.60 3.67
C HIS A 189 3.48 10.16 3.90
N VAL A 190 2.16 9.94 3.90
CA VAL A 190 1.54 8.63 3.83
C VAL A 190 0.65 8.58 2.58
N TYR A 191 1.01 7.76 1.60
CA TYR A 191 0.21 7.52 0.40
C TYR A 191 -0.62 6.24 0.57
N ALA A 192 -1.93 6.40 0.61
CA ALA A 192 -2.88 5.31 0.81
C ALA A 192 -3.79 5.17 -0.41
N PHE A 193 -3.64 4.05 -1.13
CA PHE A 193 -4.43 3.73 -2.32
C PHE A 193 -5.56 2.77 -1.96
N ASP A 194 -6.79 3.25 -2.06
CA ASP A 194 -8.02 2.53 -1.76
C ASP A 194 -7.98 1.72 -0.44
N PRO A 195 -7.65 2.38 0.69
CA PRO A 195 -7.48 1.70 1.97
C PRO A 195 -8.75 1.04 2.49
N VAL A 196 -8.59 -0.10 3.15
CA VAL A 196 -9.57 -0.54 4.15
C VAL A 196 -9.57 0.52 5.26
N GLY A 197 -10.73 1.08 5.61
CA GLY A 197 -10.82 2.08 6.68
C GLY A 197 -10.55 1.50 8.08
N SER A 198 -10.77 2.30 9.12
CA SER A 198 -10.61 1.89 10.53
C SER A 198 -11.95 2.04 11.29
N PRO A 199 -12.12 1.37 12.44
CA PRO A 199 -13.31 1.52 13.27
C PRO A 199 -13.60 2.99 13.61
N ALA A 200 -14.88 3.38 13.59
CA ALA A 200 -15.29 4.78 13.80
C ALA A 200 -14.76 5.35 15.13
N SER A 201 -14.87 4.60 16.22
CA SER A 201 -14.37 5.02 17.53
C SER A 201 -12.88 5.33 17.55
N VAL A 202 -12.05 4.60 16.78
CA VAL A 202 -10.61 4.88 16.69
C VAL A 202 -10.34 6.20 15.95
N ILE A 203 -11.13 6.48 14.90
CA ILE A 203 -11.03 7.72 14.13
C ILE A 203 -11.48 8.89 15.00
N ASP A 204 -12.63 8.74 15.66
CA ASP A 204 -13.26 9.76 16.49
C ASP A 204 -12.44 10.08 17.76
N ASP A 205 -11.74 9.09 18.32
CA ASP A 205 -10.81 9.25 19.46
C ASP A 205 -9.49 9.95 19.07
N GLY A 206 -9.32 10.30 17.79
CA GLY A 206 -8.19 11.13 17.34
C GLY A 206 -6.88 10.37 17.13
N PHE A 207 -6.91 9.03 17.02
CA PHE A 207 -5.72 8.20 16.83
C PHE A 207 -4.83 8.64 15.66
N PHE A 208 -5.43 9.18 14.59
CA PHE A 208 -4.73 9.59 13.37
C PHE A 208 -4.35 11.07 13.32
N LEU A 209 -4.69 11.88 14.35
CA LEU A 209 -4.45 13.33 14.34
C LEU A 209 -2.97 13.69 14.14
N GLY A 210 -2.06 12.86 14.67
CA GLY A 210 -0.60 13.08 14.53
C GLY A 210 -0.07 13.00 13.10
N ILE A 211 -0.86 12.51 12.14
CA ILE A 211 -0.46 12.36 10.74
C ILE A 211 -1.39 13.05 9.73
N ASP A 212 -2.47 13.71 10.17
CA ASP A 212 -3.55 14.19 9.29
C ASP A 212 -3.04 15.01 8.08
N GLU A 213 -2.18 16.01 8.33
CA GLU A 213 -1.64 16.86 7.26
C GLU A 213 -0.70 16.12 6.27
N ARG A 214 -0.17 14.96 6.68
CA ARG A 214 0.79 14.14 5.92
C ARG A 214 0.11 13.08 5.06
N VAL A 215 -1.18 12.81 5.30
CA VAL A 215 -1.92 11.74 4.63
C VAL A 215 -2.42 12.20 3.25
N ARG A 216 -2.29 11.32 2.26
CA ARG A 216 -2.83 11.46 0.90
C ARG A 216 -3.55 10.17 0.55
N ILE A 217 -4.88 10.22 0.58
CA ILE A 217 -5.72 9.07 0.22
C ILE A 217 -6.24 9.24 -1.20
N TYR A 218 -6.12 8.19 -2.00
CA TYR A 218 -6.68 8.12 -3.34
C TYR A 218 -7.64 6.94 -3.45
N VAL A 219 -8.78 7.14 -4.10
CA VAL A 219 -9.81 6.10 -4.32
C VAL A 219 -10.35 6.20 -5.74
N THR A 220 -10.91 5.13 -6.27
CA THR A 220 -11.67 5.20 -7.52
C THR A 220 -13.14 5.48 -7.23
N ALA A 221 -13.86 6.07 -8.20
CA ALA A 221 -15.31 6.23 -8.09
C ALA A 221 -16.04 4.87 -7.92
N GLY A 222 -15.46 3.79 -8.46
CA GLY A 222 -15.98 2.44 -8.38
C GLY A 222 -15.62 1.66 -7.12
N SER A 223 -14.79 2.22 -6.22
CA SER A 223 -14.29 1.52 -5.04
C SER A 223 -15.42 0.95 -4.18
N TRP A 224 -15.20 -0.28 -3.72
CA TRP A 224 -16.05 -0.96 -2.74
C TRP A 224 -15.34 -1.15 -1.40
N VAL A 225 -14.02 -0.97 -1.34
CA VAL A 225 -13.17 -1.20 -0.16
C VAL A 225 -13.17 0.02 0.76
N SER A 226 -12.73 1.17 0.26
CA SER A 226 -12.70 2.42 1.04
C SER A 226 -14.05 2.87 1.62
N PRO A 227 -15.20 2.54 1.02
CA PRO A 227 -16.49 2.80 1.65
C PRO A 227 -16.80 1.96 2.90
N LEU A 228 -16.17 0.79 3.09
CA LEU A 228 -16.56 -0.18 4.13
C LEU A 228 -16.45 0.38 5.54
N LEU A 229 -15.37 1.11 5.83
CA LEU A 229 -15.06 1.66 7.14
C LEU A 229 -14.61 3.13 7.00
N PRO A 230 -14.80 3.96 8.04
CA PRO A 230 -14.34 5.35 8.03
C PRO A 230 -12.86 5.51 7.67
N LEU A 231 -12.56 6.57 6.93
CA LEU A 231 -11.20 6.97 6.56
C LEU A 231 -10.73 8.12 7.46
N PRO A 232 -9.44 8.18 7.83
CA PRO A 232 -8.93 9.22 8.73
C PRO A 232 -8.75 10.59 8.06
N ALA A 233 -8.82 10.65 6.73
CA ALA A 233 -8.67 11.90 5.96
C ALA A 233 -9.56 11.87 4.70
N PRO A 234 -9.83 13.04 4.09
CA PRO A 234 -10.51 13.10 2.80
C PRO A 234 -9.75 12.36 1.70
N ALA A 235 -10.51 11.71 0.81
CA ALA A 235 -9.95 10.95 -0.31
C ALA A 235 -10.14 11.67 -1.65
N THR A 236 -9.07 11.73 -2.45
CA THR A 236 -9.09 12.20 -3.84
C THR A 236 -9.62 11.09 -4.74
N VAL A 237 -10.62 11.41 -5.57
CA VAL A 237 -11.20 10.44 -6.52
C VAL A 237 -10.42 10.46 -7.83
N VAL A 238 -9.95 9.30 -8.28
CA VAL A 238 -9.11 9.15 -9.47
C VAL A 238 -9.68 8.17 -10.49
N THR A 239 -9.24 8.33 -11.73
CA THR A 239 -9.74 7.57 -12.87
C THR A 239 -9.19 6.15 -12.86
N SER A 240 -10.09 5.19 -13.05
CA SER A 240 -9.77 3.79 -13.38
C SER A 240 -10.34 3.44 -14.75
N SER A 241 -9.56 2.70 -15.53
CA SER A 241 -10.00 2.09 -16.79
C SER A 241 -10.93 0.90 -16.59
N TRP A 242 -10.92 0.28 -15.40
CA TRP A 242 -11.79 -0.83 -15.07
C TRP A 242 -13.03 -0.32 -14.32
N PRO A 243 -14.23 -0.86 -14.60
CA PRO A 243 -15.48 -0.38 -14.02
C PRO A 243 -15.77 -0.99 -12.64
N GLY A 244 -16.58 -0.27 -11.86
CA GLY A 244 -17.20 -0.81 -10.62
C GLY A 244 -16.18 -1.38 -9.63
N PRO A 245 -16.50 -2.47 -8.92
CA PRO A 245 -15.61 -3.08 -7.93
C PRO A 245 -14.23 -3.48 -8.47
N LEU A 246 -14.14 -3.79 -9.78
CA LEU A 246 -12.87 -4.16 -10.43
C LEU A 246 -11.88 -2.99 -10.50
N SER A 247 -12.36 -1.75 -10.34
CA SER A 247 -11.51 -0.56 -10.22
C SER A 247 -10.60 -0.59 -8.99
N HIS A 248 -10.81 -1.50 -8.03
CA HIS A 248 -9.89 -1.73 -6.92
C HIS A 248 -8.51 -2.22 -7.39
N ASN A 249 -8.38 -2.77 -8.61
CA ASN A 249 -7.07 -3.18 -9.12
C ASN A 249 -6.20 -1.94 -9.41
N PRO A 250 -5.05 -1.76 -8.74
CA PRO A 250 -4.24 -0.55 -8.86
C PRO A 250 -3.59 -0.42 -10.25
N TYR A 251 -3.43 -1.52 -11.00
CA TYR A 251 -2.95 -1.49 -12.39
C TYR A 251 -3.94 -0.86 -13.37
N ALA A 252 -5.23 -0.80 -13.01
CA ALA A 252 -6.27 -0.20 -13.84
C ALA A 252 -6.31 1.34 -13.72
N TRP A 253 -5.62 1.90 -12.73
CA TRP A 253 -5.64 3.33 -12.42
C TRP A 253 -4.84 4.11 -13.45
N ARG A 254 -5.25 5.35 -13.69
CA ARG A 254 -4.69 6.20 -14.73
C ARG A 254 -3.88 7.34 -14.15
N SER A 255 -2.69 7.55 -14.69
CA SER A 255 -1.89 8.75 -14.44
C SER A 255 -2.06 9.78 -15.54
N GLN A 256 -1.79 11.04 -15.18
CA GLN A 256 -1.66 12.18 -16.07
C GLN A 256 -0.34 12.87 -15.74
N GLY A 257 0.72 12.49 -16.47
CA GLY A 257 2.08 12.82 -16.09
C GLY A 257 2.44 12.14 -14.77
N SER A 258 3.00 12.90 -13.84
CA SER A 258 3.36 12.42 -12.50
C SER A 258 2.19 12.39 -11.49
N SER A 259 1.06 13.01 -11.83
CA SER A 259 -0.16 13.00 -11.03
C SER A 259 -1.08 11.83 -11.41
N LEU A 260 -2.04 11.52 -10.54
CA LEU A 260 -3.14 10.62 -10.89
C LEU A 260 -4.24 11.41 -11.58
N ALA A 261 -4.82 10.82 -12.63
CA ALA A 261 -5.89 11.45 -13.39
C ALA A 261 -7.14 11.59 -12.50
N PRO A 262 -7.68 12.81 -12.30
CA PRO A 262 -8.86 13.00 -11.47
C PRO A 262 -10.09 12.32 -12.11
N ASP A 263 -11.06 11.95 -11.28
CA ASP A 263 -12.38 11.47 -11.72
C ASP A 263 -13.47 12.22 -10.97
N HIS A 264 -14.44 12.75 -11.71
CA HIS A 264 -15.53 13.56 -11.18
C HIS A 264 -16.86 12.80 -11.10
N ARG A 265 -16.87 11.51 -11.43
CA ARG A 265 -18.06 10.67 -11.29
C ARG A 265 -18.45 10.52 -9.81
N PRO A 266 -19.75 10.39 -9.51
CA PRO A 266 -20.19 10.09 -8.16
C PRO A 266 -19.67 8.72 -7.72
N ARG A 267 -19.46 8.56 -6.41
CA ARG A 267 -19.04 7.30 -5.82
C ARG A 267 -20.10 6.21 -6.03
N SER A 268 -19.62 4.97 -6.16
CA SER A 268 -20.42 3.77 -6.39
C SER A 268 -21.48 3.57 -5.31
N ARG A 269 -22.72 3.30 -5.73
CA ARG A 269 -23.82 2.91 -4.82
C ARG A 269 -23.55 1.55 -4.17
N SER A 270 -22.89 0.63 -4.86
CA SER A 270 -22.60 -0.71 -4.34
C SER A 270 -21.69 -0.66 -3.12
N GLY A 271 -20.71 0.25 -3.11
CA GLY A 271 -19.85 0.47 -1.94
C GLY A 271 -20.63 0.99 -0.73
N LEU A 272 -21.60 1.89 -0.94
CA LEU A 272 -22.48 2.39 0.12
C LEU A 272 -23.38 1.29 0.69
N ILE A 273 -23.93 0.43 -0.15
CA ILE A 273 -24.75 -0.71 0.30
C ILE A 273 -23.92 -1.66 1.16
N LEU A 274 -22.69 -2.00 0.74
CA LEU A 274 -21.80 -2.87 1.51
C LEU A 274 -21.41 -2.26 2.86
N ARG A 275 -21.14 -0.96 2.90
CA ARG A 275 -20.93 -0.21 4.14
C ARG A 275 -22.13 -0.34 5.08
N ASP A 276 -23.34 -0.12 4.58
CA ASP A 276 -24.54 -0.14 5.42
C ASP A 276 -24.82 -1.54 6.00
N ILE A 277 -24.54 -2.59 5.21
CA ILE A 277 -24.58 -3.99 5.68
C ILE A 277 -23.52 -4.21 6.77
N LEU A 278 -22.28 -3.81 6.54
CA LEU A 278 -21.20 -3.96 7.51
C LEU A 278 -21.52 -3.20 8.81
N ALA A 279 -22.00 -1.96 8.71
CA ALA A 279 -22.42 -1.18 9.87
C ALA A 279 -23.53 -1.87 10.67
N ALA A 280 -24.47 -2.56 10.00
CA ALA A 280 -25.49 -3.37 10.68
C ALA A 280 -24.88 -4.56 11.43
N VAL A 281 -23.90 -5.26 10.83
CA VAL A 281 -23.18 -6.35 11.49
C VAL A 281 -22.39 -5.84 12.71
N LEU A 282 -21.70 -4.71 12.59
CA LEU A 282 -20.90 -4.13 13.67
C LEU A 282 -21.75 -3.61 14.85
N ARG A 283 -23.02 -3.24 14.62
CA ARG A 283 -23.96 -2.97 15.73
C ARG A 283 -24.27 -4.21 16.55
N ALA A 284 -24.33 -5.38 15.93
CA ALA A 284 -24.58 -6.65 16.63
C ALA A 284 -23.31 -7.26 17.22
N ARG A 285 -22.14 -6.94 16.66
CA ARG A 285 -20.82 -7.37 17.13
C ARG A 285 -19.85 -6.19 17.10
N PRO A 286 -19.80 -5.38 18.17
CA PRO A 286 -18.90 -4.23 18.24
C PRO A 286 -17.44 -4.63 18.05
N THR A 287 -16.66 -3.72 17.47
CA THR A 287 -15.21 -3.86 17.32
C THR A 287 -14.56 -4.02 18.70
N ARG A 288 -13.67 -5.00 18.83
CA ARG A 288 -12.78 -5.18 19.98
C ARG A 288 -11.58 -4.27 19.80
N ILE A 289 -11.37 -3.38 20.77
CA ILE A 289 -10.25 -2.45 20.78
C ILE A 289 -9.30 -2.87 21.89
N ASP A 290 -8.11 -3.32 21.50
CA ASP A 290 -7.03 -3.64 22.43
C ASP A 290 -6.17 -2.40 22.65
N ASN A 291 -6.31 -1.76 23.82
CA ASN A 291 -5.56 -0.57 24.22
C ASN A 291 -4.11 -0.85 24.65
N ASN A 292 -3.62 -2.09 24.47
CA ASN A 292 -2.27 -2.51 24.86
C ASN A 292 -1.28 -2.36 23.71
#